data_AF-A0A2V7XJC5-F1
#
_entry.id   AF-A0A2V7XJC5-F1
#
_cell.length_a   1.000
_cell.length_b   1.000
_cell.length_c   1.000
_cell.angle_alpha   90.00
_cell.angle_beta   90.00
_cell.angle_gamma   90.00
#
_symmetry.space_group_name_H-M   'P 1'
#
loop_
_entity.id
_entity.type
_entity.pdbx_description
1 polymer ?
#
loop_
_entity_poly.entity_id
_entity_poly.type
_entity_poly.pdbx_seq_one_letter_code
_entity_poly.pdbx_strand_id
1 'polypeptide(L)'
;MPDAPSMLRGNASSLIDNTGTVYEALEFFGDRVRGIRARKEIVLFSLGIHEPGEEIRGGMIVTTSRYYEPMVRALNRSDVAVYPVSLLEDPNQPPFVHQTLERVAADTNGQYFRFNTSFAPALRQVDKLSTGYYLIGYYTKPKSGSGYQKVNVAVKNPEFRIRARQGYSYGD
;
A
#
# COMPACT_ATOMS: atom_id res chain seq x y z
N MET A 1 -31.29 -1.57 3.72
CA MET A 1 -30.00 -1.49 3.00
C MET A 1 -29.53 -2.92 2.80
N PRO A 2 -29.40 -3.44 1.57
CA PRO A 2 -28.96 -4.81 1.37
C PRO A 2 -27.48 -4.94 1.78
N ASP A 3 -27.16 -6.04 2.46
CA ASP A 3 -25.83 -6.40 2.94
C ASP A 3 -24.78 -6.33 1.83
N ALA A 4 -23.85 -5.36 1.93
CA ALA A 4 -22.64 -5.36 1.13
C ALA A 4 -21.79 -6.59 1.52
N PRO A 5 -21.31 -7.41 0.57
CA PRO A 5 -20.43 -8.53 0.88
C PRO A 5 -19.12 -8.00 1.48
N SER A 6 -18.96 -8.20 2.78
CA SER A 6 -17.72 -7.91 3.50
C SER A 6 -16.89 -9.19 3.61
N MET A 7 -15.73 -9.21 2.95
CA MET A 7 -14.78 -10.34 3.05
C MET A 7 -14.19 -10.51 4.46
N LEU A 8 -14.43 -9.55 5.36
CA LEU A 8 -13.87 -9.51 6.71
C LEU A 8 -14.88 -9.97 7.78
N ARG A 9 -16.16 -10.20 7.43
CA ARG A 9 -17.25 -10.49 8.38
C ARG A 9 -17.06 -11.77 9.21
N GLY A 10 -16.08 -12.62 8.89
CA GLY A 10 -15.72 -13.82 9.67
C GLY A 10 -14.25 -13.94 10.08
N ASN A 11 -13.39 -12.99 9.67
CA ASN A 11 -11.94 -13.06 9.90
C ASN A 11 -11.38 -11.81 10.62
N ALA A 12 -12.22 -10.85 10.99
CA ALA A 12 -11.78 -9.64 11.68
C ALA A 12 -11.10 -9.95 13.03
N SER A 13 -11.63 -10.92 13.79
CA SER A 13 -11.02 -11.44 15.01
C SER A 13 -9.67 -12.11 14.70
N SER A 14 -9.58 -12.95 13.68
CA SER A 14 -8.31 -13.54 13.21
C SER A 14 -7.28 -12.50 12.76
N LEU A 15 -7.69 -11.31 12.31
CA LEU A 15 -6.77 -10.22 11.98
C LEU A 15 -6.21 -9.61 13.26
N ILE A 16 -7.08 -9.24 14.20
CA ILE A 16 -6.70 -8.65 15.50
C ILE A 16 -5.85 -9.62 16.33
N ASP A 17 -6.15 -10.92 16.29
CA ASP A 17 -5.48 -11.95 17.09
C ASP A 17 -4.11 -12.37 16.52
N ASN A 18 -3.86 -12.16 15.21
CA ASN A 18 -2.62 -12.59 14.54
C ASN A 18 -1.69 -11.44 14.10
N THR A 19 -2.08 -10.17 14.25
CA THR A 19 -1.29 -9.04 13.76
C THR A 19 -0.88 -8.15 14.93
N GLY A 20 0.41 -8.07 15.24
CA GLY A 20 0.94 -7.19 16.28
C GLY A 20 1.14 -5.75 15.79
N THR A 21 1.13 -5.54 14.46
CA THR A 21 1.46 -4.29 13.77
C THR A 21 0.53 -4.04 12.59
N VAL A 22 0.42 -2.78 12.12
CA VAL A 22 -0.32 -2.43 10.90
C VAL A 22 0.31 -3.09 9.68
N TYR A 23 1.64 -3.22 9.66
CA TYR A 23 2.35 -3.88 8.57
C TYR A 23 1.97 -5.37 8.45
N GLU A 24 1.94 -6.11 9.55
CA GLU A 24 1.50 -7.51 9.55
C GLU A 24 0.03 -7.65 9.12
N ALA A 25 -0.84 -6.71 9.53
CA ALA A 25 -2.23 -6.70 9.10
C ALA A 25 -2.40 -6.52 7.58
N LEU A 26 -1.64 -5.60 7.01
CA LEU A 26 -1.62 -5.35 5.57
C LEU A 26 -0.97 -6.50 4.80
N GLU A 27 0.08 -7.13 5.35
CA GLU A 27 0.68 -8.35 4.81
C GLU A 27 -0.35 -9.48 4.73
N PHE A 28 -0.99 -9.78 5.87
CA PHE A 28 -2.02 -10.82 5.97
C PHE A 28 -3.17 -10.58 4.98
N PHE A 29 -3.64 -9.33 4.89
CA PHE A 29 -4.66 -8.97 3.90
C PHE A 29 -4.19 -9.25 2.47
N GLY A 30 -2.97 -8.78 2.13
CA GLY A 30 -2.36 -9.00 0.82
C GLY A 30 -2.34 -10.47 0.43
N ASP A 31 -1.89 -11.33 1.32
CA ASP A 31 -1.87 -12.78 1.09
C ASP A 31 -3.27 -13.37 0.91
N ARG A 32 -4.24 -12.91 1.71
CA ARG A 32 -5.61 -13.45 1.67
C ARG A 32 -6.36 -13.12 0.39
N VAL A 33 -6.05 -11.99 -0.24
CA VAL A 33 -6.69 -11.52 -1.48
C VAL A 33 -5.94 -11.92 -2.76
N ARG A 34 -4.88 -12.74 -2.64
CA ARG A 34 -4.07 -13.19 -3.78
C ARG A 34 -4.86 -13.92 -4.87
N GLY A 35 -5.89 -14.67 -4.48
CA GLY A 35 -6.75 -15.41 -5.41
C GLY A 35 -7.63 -14.53 -6.30
N ILE A 36 -7.81 -13.25 -5.94
CA ILE A 36 -8.68 -12.32 -6.68
C ILE A 36 -7.87 -11.65 -7.79
N ARG A 37 -8.14 -12.01 -9.04
CA ARG A 37 -7.44 -11.48 -10.22
C ARG A 37 -8.01 -10.12 -10.64
N ALA A 38 -7.75 -9.10 -9.84
CA ALA A 38 -8.08 -7.72 -10.14
C ALA A 38 -7.15 -6.79 -9.34
N ARG A 39 -6.96 -5.56 -9.83
CA ARG A 39 -6.39 -4.48 -9.03
C ARG A 39 -7.30 -4.22 -7.84
N LYS A 40 -6.73 -4.20 -6.65
CA LYS A 40 -7.43 -3.94 -5.39
C LYS A 40 -6.88 -2.68 -4.76
N GLU A 41 -7.72 -1.99 -4.02
CA GLU A 41 -7.37 -0.72 -3.41
C GLU A 41 -7.76 -0.74 -1.94
N ILE A 42 -6.83 -0.31 -1.09
CA ILE A 42 -7.06 -0.07 0.33
C ILE A 42 -7.06 1.44 0.53
N VAL A 43 -8.15 1.99 1.04
CA VAL A 43 -8.16 3.35 1.58
C VAL A 43 -7.85 3.25 3.07
N LEU A 44 -6.65 3.70 3.46
CA LEU A 44 -6.15 3.56 4.82
C LEU A 44 -6.29 4.89 5.57
N PHE A 45 -7.30 5.02 6.41
CA PHE A 45 -7.44 6.17 7.30
C PHE A 45 -6.48 6.01 8.48
N SER A 46 -5.57 6.95 8.68
CA SER A 46 -4.52 6.82 9.69
C SER A 46 -4.09 8.18 10.26
N LEU A 47 -3.69 8.19 11.53
CA LEU A 47 -3.03 9.31 12.21
C LEU A 47 -1.50 9.28 12.03
N GLY A 48 -0.97 8.36 11.22
CA GLY A 48 0.46 8.02 11.15
C GLY A 48 0.69 6.56 11.51
N ILE A 49 1.82 6.02 11.06
CA ILE A 49 2.25 4.66 11.38
C ILE A 49 3.68 4.75 11.90
N HIS A 50 3.87 4.21 13.11
CA HIS A 50 5.17 4.02 13.74
C HIS A 50 5.18 2.61 14.33
N GLU A 51 6.11 1.79 13.87
CA GLU A 51 6.12 0.36 14.17
C GLU A 51 7.33 -0.05 15.04
N PRO A 52 7.24 -1.17 15.78
CA PRO A 52 8.37 -1.70 16.54
C PRO A 52 9.63 -1.85 15.68
N GLY A 53 10.75 -1.39 16.24
CA GLY A 53 12.05 -1.37 15.57
C GLY A 53 12.33 -0.14 14.71
N GLU A 54 11.36 0.77 14.58
CA GLU A 54 11.56 2.08 13.94
C GLU A 54 12.04 3.11 14.97
N GLU A 55 13.20 3.70 14.72
CA GLU A 55 13.82 4.75 15.52
C GLU A 55 13.57 6.10 14.89
N ILE A 56 13.18 7.06 15.73
CA ILE A 56 12.96 8.44 15.30
C ILE A 56 14.18 9.27 15.70
N ARG A 57 14.84 9.89 14.71
CA ARG A 57 15.95 10.82 14.92
C ARG A 57 15.69 12.10 14.12
N GLY A 58 15.73 13.25 14.78
CA GLY A 58 15.45 14.54 14.13
C GLY A 58 14.03 14.63 13.54
N GLY A 59 13.05 13.94 14.13
CA GLY A 59 11.66 13.92 13.65
C GLY A 59 11.41 13.01 12.44
N MET A 60 12.40 12.23 12.00
CA MET A 60 12.31 11.28 10.89
C MET A 60 12.54 9.85 11.38
N ILE A 61 11.85 8.89 10.79
CA ILE A 61 12.16 7.46 10.94
C ILE A 61 13.44 7.17 10.15
N VAL A 62 14.45 6.63 10.85
CA VAL A 62 15.77 6.32 10.28
C VAL A 62 16.06 4.82 10.19
N THR A 63 15.34 3.99 10.93
CA THR A 63 15.37 2.54 10.81
C THR A 63 14.04 2.04 10.28
N THR A 64 14.06 0.99 9.46
CA THR A 64 12.82 0.41 8.89
C THR A 64 12.43 -0.82 9.69
N SER A 65 11.16 -0.95 10.04
CA SER A 65 10.67 -2.17 10.69
C SER A 65 10.91 -3.41 9.83
N ARG A 66 11.22 -4.55 10.46
CA ARG A 66 11.39 -5.84 9.77
C ARG A 66 10.13 -6.30 9.02
N TYR A 67 8.96 -5.79 9.39
CA TYR A 67 7.67 -6.14 8.79
C TYR A 67 7.33 -5.29 7.55
N TYR A 68 8.08 -4.22 7.27
CA TYR A 68 7.77 -3.34 6.15
C TYR A 68 7.94 -4.02 4.78
N GLU A 69 9.09 -4.65 4.54
CA GLU A 69 9.38 -5.27 3.25
C GLU A 69 8.45 -6.47 2.95
N PRO A 70 8.16 -7.38 3.91
CA PRO A 70 7.16 -8.44 3.73
C PRO A 70 5.77 -7.91 3.34
N MET A 71 5.28 -6.91 4.08
CA MET A 71 4.02 -6.22 3.76
C MET A 71 3.99 -5.69 2.32
N VAL A 72 4.99 -4.89 1.92
CA VAL A 72 5.06 -4.33 0.55
C VAL A 72 5.05 -5.43 -0.50
N ARG A 73 5.74 -6.56 -0.26
CA ARG A 73 5.78 -7.68 -1.20
C ARG A 73 4.43 -8.38 -1.31
N ALA A 74 3.76 -8.65 -0.19
CA ALA A 74 2.44 -9.29 -0.17
C ALA A 74 1.41 -8.45 -0.93
N LEU A 75 1.38 -7.14 -0.68
CA LEU A 75 0.49 -6.19 -1.38
C LEU A 75 0.78 -6.14 -2.89
N ASN A 76 2.06 -6.00 -3.28
CA ASN A 76 2.43 -5.93 -4.70
C ASN A 76 2.16 -7.25 -5.45
N ARG A 77 2.40 -8.41 -4.82
CA ARG A 77 2.11 -9.73 -5.39
C ARG A 77 0.62 -9.93 -5.65
N SER A 78 -0.21 -9.33 -4.81
CA SER A 78 -1.66 -9.39 -4.93
C SER A 78 -2.25 -8.20 -5.69
N ASP A 79 -1.46 -7.33 -6.30
CA ASP A 79 -1.94 -6.14 -7.03
C ASP A 79 -2.83 -5.22 -6.17
N VAL A 80 -2.40 -5.01 -4.92
CA VAL A 80 -3.07 -4.13 -3.96
C VAL A 80 -2.33 -2.79 -3.89
N ALA A 81 -3.04 -1.70 -4.16
CA ALA A 81 -2.56 -0.34 -3.94
C ALA A 81 -3.10 0.23 -2.63
N VAL A 82 -2.25 0.93 -1.88
CA VAL A 82 -2.66 1.58 -0.62
C VAL A 82 -2.75 3.09 -0.82
N TYR A 83 -3.90 3.65 -0.46
CA TYR A 83 -4.21 5.07 -0.51
C TYR A 83 -4.42 5.58 0.92
N PRO A 84 -3.35 6.00 1.63
CA PRO A 84 -3.52 6.50 2.97
C PRO A 84 -4.17 7.88 2.95
N VAL A 85 -5.07 8.10 3.89
CA VAL A 85 -5.78 9.35 4.11
C VAL A 85 -5.46 9.78 5.52
N SER A 86 -4.79 10.92 5.66
CA SER A 86 -4.49 11.51 6.95
C SER A 86 -5.77 11.89 7.67
N LEU A 87 -5.86 11.48 8.94
CA LEU A 87 -6.89 11.93 9.88
C LEU A 87 -6.46 13.19 10.64
N LEU A 88 -5.21 13.62 10.49
CA LEU A 88 -4.70 14.82 11.14
C LEU A 88 -5.01 16.05 10.29
N GLU A 89 -5.64 17.03 10.93
CA GLU A 89 -5.98 18.32 10.33
C GLU A 89 -4.85 19.36 10.53
N ASP A 90 -4.03 19.17 11.56
CA ASP A 90 -2.92 20.06 11.87
C ASP A 90 -1.75 19.85 10.90
N PRO A 91 -1.30 20.89 10.17
CA PRO A 91 -0.17 20.79 9.27
C PRO A 91 1.19 20.73 9.97
N ASN A 92 1.28 21.04 11.27
CA ASN A 92 2.55 21.12 12.02
C ASN A 92 2.95 19.80 12.69
N GLN A 93 2.59 18.68 12.08
CA GLN A 93 2.88 17.37 12.62
C GLN A 93 4.34 16.98 12.37
N PRO A 94 4.96 16.20 13.28
CA PRO A 94 6.30 15.70 13.09
C PRO A 94 6.44 14.97 11.75
N PRO A 95 7.54 15.17 10.99
CA PRO A 95 7.70 14.60 9.65
C PRO A 95 7.48 13.08 9.54
N PHE A 96 7.87 12.32 10.56
CA PHE A 96 7.72 10.86 10.59
C PHE A 96 6.27 10.39 10.39
N VAL A 97 5.29 11.19 10.85
CA VAL A 97 3.86 10.89 10.73
C VAL A 97 3.45 10.74 9.26
N HIS A 98 3.97 11.62 8.42
CA HIS A 98 3.70 11.62 6.98
C HIS A 98 4.64 10.67 6.23
N GLN A 99 5.88 10.55 6.69
CA GLN A 99 6.93 9.78 6.03
C GLN A 99 6.48 8.34 5.74
N THR A 100 5.95 7.64 6.73
CA THR A 100 5.53 6.24 6.57
C THR A 100 4.37 6.11 5.61
N LEU A 101 3.34 6.97 5.74
CA LEU A 101 2.16 6.93 4.88
C LEU A 101 2.53 7.22 3.41
N GLU A 102 3.43 8.17 3.17
CA GLU A 102 3.95 8.45 1.83
C GLU A 102 4.72 7.28 1.26
N ARG A 103 5.58 6.66 2.07
CA ARG A 103 6.39 5.52 1.67
C ARG A 103 5.52 4.31 1.30
N VAL A 104 4.54 3.96 2.13
CA VAL A 104 3.60 2.85 1.86
C VAL A 104 2.82 3.11 0.56
N ALA A 105 2.32 4.32 0.38
CA ALA A 105 1.60 4.69 -0.84
C ALA A 105 2.49 4.56 -2.08
N ALA A 106 3.72 5.09 -2.03
CA ALA A 106 4.65 5.03 -3.15
C ALA A 106 5.05 3.58 -3.50
N ASP A 107 5.36 2.77 -2.50
CA ASP A 107 5.86 1.40 -2.69
C ASP A 107 4.77 0.42 -3.18
N THR A 108 3.50 0.80 -3.06
CA THR A 108 2.32 0.01 -3.47
C THR A 108 1.54 0.62 -4.63
N ASN A 109 2.08 1.63 -5.32
CA ASN A 109 1.41 2.30 -6.46
C ASN A 109 0.12 3.07 -6.11
N GLY A 110 0.02 3.58 -4.88
CA GLY A 110 -1.08 4.41 -4.42
C GLY A 110 -0.75 5.90 -4.37
N GLN A 111 -1.47 6.62 -3.51
CA GLN A 111 -1.27 8.05 -3.25
C GLN A 111 -1.63 8.38 -1.80
N TYR A 112 -0.76 9.16 -1.15
CA TYR A 112 -1.06 9.73 0.16
C TYR A 112 -1.88 11.02 0.03
N PHE A 113 -2.95 11.12 0.82
CA PHE A 113 -3.79 12.30 0.96
C PHE A 113 -3.52 12.95 2.32
N ARG A 114 -2.59 13.90 2.33
CA ARG A 114 -2.07 14.54 3.54
C ARG A 114 -3.03 15.53 4.20
N PHE A 115 -3.60 16.43 3.41
CA PHE A 115 -4.44 17.52 3.92
C PHE A 115 -5.89 17.30 3.47
N ASN A 116 -6.77 17.08 4.43
CA ASN A 116 -8.17 16.79 4.15
C ASN A 116 -9.05 17.67 5.05
N THR A 117 -9.78 18.62 4.46
CA THR A 117 -10.88 19.31 5.14
C THR A 117 -12.17 18.47 5.16
N SER A 118 -12.22 17.45 4.31
CA SER A 118 -13.21 16.39 4.29
C SER A 118 -12.63 15.19 3.52
N PHE A 119 -13.18 13.98 3.71
CA PHE A 119 -12.69 12.77 3.05
C PHE A 119 -13.24 12.56 1.63
N ALA A 120 -14.35 13.23 1.28
CA ALA A 120 -14.99 13.07 -0.02
C ALA A 120 -14.08 13.42 -1.22
N PRO A 121 -13.26 14.50 -1.19
CA PRO A 121 -12.29 14.78 -2.25
C PRO A 121 -11.25 13.66 -2.41
N ALA A 122 -10.71 13.13 -1.31
CA ALA A 122 -9.75 12.03 -1.36
C ALA A 122 -10.37 10.78 -1.99
N LEU A 123 -11.58 10.40 -1.57
CA LEU A 123 -12.29 9.23 -2.12
C LEU A 123 -12.63 9.40 -3.60
N ARG A 124 -13.06 10.59 -4.04
CA ARG A 124 -13.27 10.87 -5.48
C ARG A 124 -11.98 10.77 -6.27
N GLN A 125 -10.86 11.19 -5.69
CA GLN A 125 -9.56 11.08 -6.35
C GLN A 125 -9.10 9.62 -6.43
N VAL A 126 -9.36 8.79 -5.40
CA VAL A 126 -9.13 7.34 -5.45
C VAL A 126 -9.96 6.73 -6.58
N ASP A 127 -11.26 7.02 -6.65
CA ASP A 127 -12.15 6.56 -7.73
C ASP A 127 -11.67 6.97 -9.14
N LYS A 128 -11.17 8.20 -9.28
CA LYS A 128 -10.55 8.66 -10.54
C LYS A 128 -9.25 7.92 -10.87
N LEU A 129 -8.49 7.46 -9.88
CA LEU A 129 -7.23 6.74 -10.07
C LEU A 129 -7.44 5.22 -10.25
N SER A 130 -8.58 4.72 -9.81
CA SER A 130 -9.03 3.35 -10.02
C SER A 130 -9.64 3.18 -11.42
N THR A 131 -10.25 4.25 -11.96
CA THR A 131 -10.79 4.31 -13.32
C THR A 131 -9.75 4.80 -14.34
N GLY A 132 -9.76 4.27 -15.56
CA GLY A 132 -8.92 4.76 -16.66
C GLY A 132 -7.45 4.32 -16.64
N TYR A 133 -7.13 3.16 -16.04
CA TYR A 133 -5.78 2.60 -16.11
C TYR A 133 -5.58 1.73 -17.37
N TYR A 134 -4.37 1.74 -17.90
CA TYR A 134 -3.90 0.73 -18.85
C TYR A 134 -3.02 -0.26 -18.11
N LEU A 135 -3.39 -1.54 -18.12
CA LEU A 135 -2.52 -2.60 -17.62
C LEU A 135 -1.46 -2.91 -18.69
N ILE A 136 -0.22 -2.50 -18.43
CA ILE A 136 0.92 -2.91 -19.25
C ILE A 136 1.48 -4.20 -18.67
N GLY A 137 1.08 -5.33 -19.26
CA GLY A 137 1.68 -6.63 -18.96
C GLY A 137 2.98 -6.79 -19.72
N TYR A 138 4.05 -7.17 -19.03
CA TYR A 138 5.27 -7.65 -19.66
C TYR A 138 5.56 -9.07 -19.17
N TYR A 139 6.00 -9.92 -20.08
CA TYR A 139 6.36 -11.30 -19.78
C TYR A 139 7.87 -11.42 -19.72
N THR A 140 8.37 -12.04 -18.67
CA THR A 140 9.79 -12.40 -18.55
C THR A 140 9.99 -13.85 -18.96
N LYS A 141 11.19 -14.19 -19.45
CA LYS A 141 11.51 -15.59 -19.75
C LYS A 141 11.41 -16.43 -18.47
N PRO A 142 10.91 -17.68 -18.54
CA PRO A 142 10.85 -18.55 -17.38
C PRO A 142 12.25 -18.69 -16.77
N LYS A 143 12.42 -18.25 -15.53
CA LYS A 143 13.62 -18.52 -14.74
C LYS A 143 13.36 -19.76 -13.89
N SER A 144 14.36 -20.62 -13.76
CA SER A 144 14.33 -21.68 -12.74
C SER A 144 14.36 -21.03 -11.35
N GLY A 145 13.45 -21.44 -10.47
CA GLY A 145 13.32 -20.95 -9.09
C GLY A 145 12.06 -20.15 -8.82
N SER A 146 11.97 -19.59 -7.63
CA SER A 146 10.88 -18.71 -7.18
C SER A 146 11.44 -17.49 -6.47
N GLY A 147 10.66 -16.39 -6.41
CA GLY A 147 11.03 -15.23 -5.62
C GLY A 147 10.46 -13.90 -6.10
N TYR A 148 10.71 -12.86 -5.31
CA TYR A 148 10.30 -11.49 -5.61
C TYR A 148 11.29 -10.82 -6.57
N GLN A 149 10.80 -10.16 -7.60
CA GLN A 149 11.59 -9.40 -8.56
C GLN A 149 11.21 -7.92 -8.49
N LYS A 150 12.22 -7.07 -8.26
CA LYS A 150 12.04 -5.61 -8.29
C LYS A 150 11.90 -5.12 -9.72
N VAL A 151 11.06 -4.11 -9.91
CA VAL A 151 10.73 -3.54 -11.21
C VAL A 151 10.96 -2.05 -11.13
N ASN A 152 11.74 -1.52 -12.06
CA ASN A 152 11.90 -0.09 -12.23
C ASN A 152 11.30 0.30 -13.58
N VAL A 153 10.45 1.32 -13.58
CA VAL A 153 9.76 1.81 -14.78
C VAL A 153 10.26 3.23 -15.05
N ALA A 154 10.74 3.45 -16.26
CA ALA A 154 11.21 4.76 -16.72
C ALA A 154 10.54 5.10 -18.06
N VAL A 155 10.24 6.38 -18.25
CA VAL A 155 9.66 6.92 -19.48
C VAL A 155 10.64 7.92 -20.08
N LYS A 156 10.66 8.01 -21.42
CA LYS A 156 11.56 8.93 -22.13
C LYS A 156 11.12 10.39 -22.02
N ASN A 157 9.81 10.65 -21.97
CA ASN A 157 9.29 12.01 -21.83
C ASN A 157 9.19 12.40 -20.34
N PRO A 158 9.98 13.39 -19.88
CA PRO A 158 10.00 13.79 -18.47
C PRO A 158 8.72 14.49 -17.98
N GLU A 159 7.81 14.90 -18.88
CA GLU A 159 6.52 15.50 -18.51
C GLU A 159 5.55 14.47 -17.92
N PHE A 160 5.76 13.19 -18.20
CA PHE A 160 4.91 12.13 -17.64
C PHE A 160 5.36 11.73 -16.24
N ARG A 161 4.37 11.63 -15.35
CA ARG A 161 4.58 11.10 -13.99
C ARG A 161 4.31 9.61 -13.98
N ILE A 162 5.31 8.84 -13.56
CA ILE A 162 5.18 7.39 -13.41
C ILE A 162 4.71 7.07 -12.00
N ARG A 163 3.75 6.15 -11.91
CA ARG A 163 3.47 5.39 -10.70
C ARG A 163 3.40 3.92 -11.08
N ALA A 164 4.17 3.10 -10.40
CA ALA A 164 4.27 1.68 -10.70
C ALA A 164 4.50 0.89 -9.41
N ARG A 165 3.98 -0.33 -9.36
CA ARG A 165 4.31 -1.28 -8.30
C ARG A 165 5.80 -1.62 -8.34
N GLN A 166 6.40 -1.81 -7.17
CA GLN A 166 7.84 -2.05 -7.09
C GLN A 166 8.29 -3.44 -7.51
N GLY A 167 7.37 -4.37 -7.77
CA GLY A 167 7.76 -5.72 -8.15
C GLY A 167 6.62 -6.70 -8.36
N TYR A 168 7.01 -7.93 -8.63
CA TYR A 168 6.13 -9.09 -8.76
C TYR A 168 6.83 -10.34 -8.20
N SER A 169 6.05 -11.35 -7.84
CA SER A 169 6.59 -12.68 -7.48
C SER A 169 6.32 -13.68 -8.61
N TYR A 170 7.17 -14.69 -8.73
CA TYR A 170 7.01 -15.81 -9.67
C TYR A 170 7.38 -17.14 -8.99
N GLY A 171 6.89 -18.25 -9.55
CA GLY A 171 7.25 -19.60 -9.13
C GLY A 171 6.47 -20.13 -7.92
N ASP A 172 5.16 -19.93 -7.90
CA ASP A 172 4.24 -20.40 -6.85
C ASP A 172 3.64 -21.77 -7.13
#